data_AF-A0A9E6DV48-F1
#
_entry.id   AF-A0A9E6DV48-F1
#
_cell.length_a   1.000
_cell.length_b   1.000
_cell.length_c   1.000
_cell.angle_alpha   90.00
_cell.angle_beta   90.00
_cell.angle_gamma   90.00
#
_symmetry.space_group_name_H-M   'P 1'
#
loop_
_entity.id
_entity.type
_entity.pdbx_description
1 polymer ?
#
loop_
_entity_poly.entity_id
_entity_poly.type
_entity_poly.pdbx_seq_one_letter_code
_entity_poly.pdbx_strand_id
1 'polypeptide(L)'
;MTINLDKNAEKKLKKELKNILVQANVICGDRLDGGTIFGMLGLDTAIFQNKKDKNKTYLKDFISESPMYYFFNQQLSEFIRQHNEYDKDAETKKLSDLKGLEDINDVVDNLVTDFKSLPWSYSLLLFLDDSLTESFKGMSAINVTDKRISFIKVNETFCKNFPQIKKRKIGLFVSDETAIKIDNYCIQIFEDG
;
A
#
# COMPACT_ATOMS: atom_id res chain seq x y z
N MET A 1 -14.61 1.98 0.11
CA MET A 1 -15.63 1.75 1.16
C MET A 1 -14.92 1.06 2.32
N THR A 2 -14.95 1.61 3.55
CA THR A 2 -14.10 1.12 4.66
C THR A 2 -14.35 -0.34 5.00
N ILE A 3 -13.29 -1.12 5.24
CA ILE A 3 -13.41 -2.52 5.69
C ILE A 3 -13.97 -2.56 7.11
N ASN A 4 -15.24 -2.94 7.23
CA ASN A 4 -15.93 -3.01 8.51
C ASN A 4 -15.91 -4.44 9.05
N LEU A 5 -14.84 -4.77 9.80
CA LEU A 5 -14.77 -6.01 10.58
C LEU A 5 -15.63 -5.88 11.84
N ASP A 6 -16.50 -6.85 12.10
CA ASP A 6 -17.20 -6.92 13.40
C ASP A 6 -16.22 -7.28 14.53
N LYS A 7 -16.62 -7.00 15.78
CA LYS A 7 -15.74 -7.18 16.96
C LYS A 7 -15.27 -8.63 17.17
N ASN A 8 -16.05 -9.63 16.75
CA ASN A 8 -15.67 -11.04 16.85
C ASN A 8 -14.69 -11.42 15.73
N ALA A 9 -14.95 -10.94 14.51
CA ALA A 9 -14.03 -11.07 13.38
C ALA A 9 -12.67 -10.42 13.68
N GLU A 10 -12.64 -9.18 14.17
CA GLU A 10 -11.41 -8.49 14.58
C GLU A 10 -10.67 -9.23 15.70
N LYS A 11 -11.37 -9.65 16.76
CA LYS A 11 -10.76 -10.41 17.86
C LYS A 11 -10.18 -11.74 17.40
N LYS A 12 -10.84 -12.42 16.46
CA LYS A 12 -10.35 -13.67 15.86
C LYS A 12 -9.11 -13.40 14.98
N LEU A 13 -9.14 -12.35 14.16
CA LEU A 13 -8.01 -11.93 13.32
C LEU A 13 -6.77 -11.63 14.15
N LYS A 14 -6.90 -10.77 15.18
CA LYS A 14 -5.79 -10.46 16.09
C LYS A 14 -5.22 -11.71 16.76
N LYS A 15 -6.08 -12.65 17.20
CA LYS A 15 -5.65 -13.92 17.81
C LYS A 15 -4.87 -14.80 16.83
N GLU A 16 -5.41 -15.05 15.64
CA GLU A 16 -4.74 -15.94 14.68
C GLU A 16 -3.47 -15.31 14.11
N LEU A 17 -3.47 -14.00 13.84
CA LEU A 17 -2.27 -13.27 13.43
C LEU A 17 -1.18 -13.33 14.51
N LYS A 18 -1.53 -13.12 15.79
CA LYS A 18 -0.58 -13.28 16.91
C LYS A 18 0.03 -14.68 16.97
N ASN A 19 -0.78 -15.73 16.82
CA ASN A 19 -0.31 -17.11 16.84
C ASN A 19 0.76 -17.37 15.75
N ILE A 20 0.57 -16.77 14.56
CA ILE A 20 1.52 -16.84 13.45
C ILE A 20 2.78 -16.02 13.76
N LEU A 21 2.63 -14.75 14.17
CA LEU A 21 3.77 -13.84 14.35
C LEU A 21 4.71 -14.23 15.51
N VAL A 22 4.21 -14.92 16.55
CA VAL A 22 5.06 -15.52 17.61
C VAL A 22 5.99 -16.62 17.08
N GLN A 23 5.66 -17.23 15.94
CA GLN A 23 6.45 -18.27 15.28
C GLN A 23 7.20 -17.75 14.04
N ALA A 24 6.94 -16.52 13.61
CA ALA A 24 7.53 -15.93 12.41
C ALA A 24 9.05 -15.72 12.59
N ASN A 25 9.80 -16.16 11.59
CA ASN A 25 11.24 -15.94 11.50
C ASN A 25 11.57 -14.95 10.38
N VAL A 26 12.72 -14.29 10.51
CA VAL A 26 13.31 -13.40 9.51
C VAL A 26 14.68 -13.94 9.12
N ILE A 27 14.90 -14.09 7.81
CA ILE A 27 16.13 -14.56 7.18
C ILE A 27 16.91 -13.37 6.59
N CYS A 28 18.25 -13.42 6.66
CA CYS A 28 19.15 -12.40 6.14
C CYS A 28 18.85 -10.96 6.64
N GLY A 29 18.25 -10.83 7.82
CA GLY A 29 17.83 -9.55 8.41
C GLY A 29 16.60 -8.87 7.78
N ASP A 30 16.17 -9.26 6.57
CA ASP A 30 15.24 -8.45 5.76
C ASP A 30 13.93 -9.13 5.31
N ARG A 31 13.88 -10.46 5.27
CA ARG A 31 12.79 -11.23 4.64
C ARG A 31 12.13 -12.19 5.62
N LEU A 32 10.80 -12.28 5.56
CA LEU A 32 10.06 -13.30 6.30
C LEU A 32 10.34 -14.71 5.75
N ASP A 33 10.54 -15.68 6.64
CA ASP A 33 10.56 -17.09 6.27
C ASP A 33 9.13 -17.55 5.95
N GLY A 34 8.86 -17.77 4.66
CA GLY A 34 7.58 -18.23 4.14
C GLY A 34 7.05 -19.52 4.79
N GLY A 35 7.93 -20.40 5.28
CA GLY A 35 7.54 -21.60 6.02
C GLY A 35 6.90 -21.28 7.38
N THR A 36 7.36 -20.22 8.04
CA THR A 36 6.85 -19.79 9.36
C THR A 36 5.58 -18.97 9.29
N ILE A 37 5.39 -18.18 8.21
CA ILE A 37 4.20 -17.36 8.01
C ILE A 37 3.10 -18.04 7.18
N PHE A 38 3.27 -19.30 6.77
CA PHE A 38 2.32 -20.03 5.91
C PHE A 38 0.88 -20.02 6.44
N GLY A 39 0.69 -19.98 7.77
CA GLY A 39 -0.62 -19.84 8.42
C GLY A 39 -1.42 -18.59 8.01
N MET A 40 -0.76 -17.54 7.48
CA MET A 40 -1.44 -16.34 6.99
C MET A 40 -2.41 -16.62 5.84
N LEU A 41 -2.17 -17.66 5.02
CA LEU A 41 -3.09 -18.10 3.96
C LEU A 41 -4.45 -18.58 4.51
N GLY A 42 -4.50 -18.99 5.78
CA GLY A 42 -5.73 -19.39 6.46
C GLY A 42 -6.57 -18.24 7.02
N LEU A 43 -6.07 -17.00 7.05
CA LEU A 43 -6.77 -15.87 7.66
C LEU A 43 -8.07 -15.55 6.90
N ASP A 44 -8.04 -15.55 5.57
CA ASP A 44 -9.22 -15.27 4.75
C ASP A 44 -10.39 -16.25 4.97
N THR A 45 -10.12 -17.51 5.37
CA THR A 45 -11.16 -18.50 5.69
C THR A 45 -11.53 -18.48 7.18
N ALA A 46 -10.58 -18.14 8.06
CA ALA A 46 -10.84 -17.94 9.48
C ALA A 46 -11.79 -16.76 9.72
N ILE A 47 -11.62 -15.65 8.99
CA ILE A 47 -12.38 -14.41 9.21
C ILE A 47 -13.64 -14.36 8.35
N PHE A 48 -13.51 -14.51 7.02
CA PHE A 48 -14.66 -14.47 6.11
C PHE A 48 -15.29 -15.86 5.95
N GLN A 49 -16.08 -16.24 6.97
CA GLN A 49 -16.72 -17.56 7.08
C GLN A 49 -17.76 -17.83 5.98
N ASN A 50 -18.33 -16.79 5.37
CA ASN A 50 -19.32 -16.92 4.31
C ASN A 50 -18.71 -16.57 2.94
N LYS A 51 -18.85 -17.45 1.94
CA LYS A 51 -18.37 -17.18 0.57
C LYS A 51 -19.07 -15.99 -0.11
N LYS A 52 -20.20 -15.53 0.42
CA LYS A 52 -20.94 -14.33 -0.04
C LYS A 52 -20.66 -13.08 0.80
N ASP A 53 -19.62 -13.09 1.63
CA ASP A 53 -19.22 -11.89 2.36
C ASP A 53 -18.73 -10.81 1.38
N LYS A 54 -19.44 -9.68 1.34
CA LYS A 54 -19.14 -8.56 0.44
C LYS A 54 -17.75 -7.99 0.69
N ASN A 55 -17.27 -8.02 1.94
CA ASN A 55 -15.92 -7.56 2.27
C ASN A 55 -14.86 -8.46 1.61
N LYS A 56 -15.11 -9.77 1.52
CA LYS A 56 -14.18 -10.73 0.88
C LYS A 56 -14.13 -10.58 -0.64
N THR A 57 -15.28 -10.36 -1.29
CA THR A 57 -15.32 -10.09 -2.73
C THR A 57 -14.61 -8.77 -3.04
N TYR A 58 -14.97 -7.69 -2.35
CA TYR A 58 -14.33 -6.38 -2.48
C TYR A 58 -12.80 -6.47 -2.29
N LEU A 59 -12.34 -7.11 -1.21
CA LEU A 59 -10.91 -7.30 -0.97
C LEU A 59 -10.16 -8.08 -2.08
N LYS A 60 -10.85 -8.98 -2.81
CA LYS A 60 -10.24 -9.70 -3.93
C LYS A 60 -9.98 -8.83 -5.14
N ASP A 61 -10.86 -7.85 -5.36
CA ASP A 61 -10.74 -6.90 -6.46
C ASP A 61 -9.60 -5.89 -6.17
N PHE A 62 -9.45 -5.47 -4.90
CA PHE A 62 -8.47 -4.46 -4.45
C PHE A 62 -7.06 -4.98 -4.11
N ILE A 63 -6.88 -6.26 -3.79
CA ILE A 63 -5.58 -6.79 -3.31
C ILE A 63 -5.14 -8.01 -4.12
N SER A 64 -5.82 -9.16 -3.95
CA SER A 64 -5.53 -10.40 -4.66
C SER A 64 -6.52 -11.51 -4.29
N GLU A 65 -6.35 -12.72 -4.83
CA GLU A 65 -7.14 -13.89 -4.46
C GLU A 65 -7.11 -14.28 -2.96
N SER A 66 -6.05 -13.90 -2.23
CA SER A 66 -5.80 -14.18 -0.81
C SER A 66 -5.47 -12.88 -0.06
N PRO A 67 -6.41 -11.94 0.02
CA PRO A 67 -6.13 -10.53 0.31
C PRO A 67 -5.50 -10.31 1.68
N MET A 68 -5.88 -11.09 2.71
CA MET A 68 -5.23 -10.99 4.02
C MET A 68 -3.77 -11.43 3.99
N TYR A 69 -3.46 -12.53 3.30
CA TYR A 69 -2.08 -13.01 3.18
C TYR A 69 -1.18 -11.94 2.54
N TYR A 70 -1.59 -11.39 1.40
CA TYR A 70 -0.78 -10.40 0.69
C TYR A 70 -0.62 -9.11 1.48
N PHE A 71 -1.70 -8.58 2.08
CA PHE A 71 -1.64 -7.37 2.89
C PHE A 71 -0.70 -7.53 4.09
N PHE A 72 -0.90 -8.54 4.94
CA PHE A 72 -0.09 -8.69 6.15
C PHE A 72 1.36 -9.05 5.84
N ASN A 73 1.61 -9.89 4.83
CA ASN A 73 2.98 -10.21 4.40
C ASN A 73 3.71 -8.98 3.84
N GLN A 74 3.04 -8.16 3.01
CA GLN A 74 3.62 -6.93 2.47
C GLN A 74 3.92 -5.93 3.58
N GLN A 75 2.93 -5.58 4.42
CA GLN A 75 3.10 -4.58 5.47
C GLN A 75 4.17 -4.98 6.48
N LEU A 76 4.22 -6.25 6.88
CA LEU A 76 5.27 -6.74 7.77
C LEU A 76 6.65 -6.74 7.10
N SER A 77 6.75 -7.10 5.82
CA SER A 77 8.01 -7.01 5.06
C SER A 77 8.48 -5.57 4.85
N GLU A 78 7.56 -4.61 4.69
CA GLU A 78 7.89 -3.17 4.65
C GLU A 78 8.39 -2.68 6.01
N PHE A 79 7.72 -3.06 7.10
CA PHE A 79 8.15 -2.70 8.46
C PHE A 79 9.56 -3.25 8.78
N ILE A 80 9.83 -4.52 8.47
CA ILE A 80 11.15 -5.14 8.69
C ILE A 80 12.25 -4.36 7.96
N ARG A 81 12.04 -4.05 6.67
CA ARG A 81 13.00 -3.30 5.83
C ARG A 81 13.18 -1.84 6.22
N GLN A 82 12.24 -1.24 6.96
CA GLN A 82 12.41 0.11 7.53
C GLN A 82 13.30 0.11 8.78
N HIS A 83 13.45 -1.03 9.46
CA HIS A 83 14.15 -1.15 10.74
C HIS A 83 15.44 -2.00 10.67
N ASN A 84 15.64 -2.75 9.58
CA ASN A 84 16.76 -3.67 9.39
C ASN A 84 17.28 -3.58 7.95
N GLU A 85 18.59 -3.75 7.79
CA GLU A 85 19.24 -3.85 6.48
C GLU A 85 19.43 -5.31 6.07
N TYR A 86 19.47 -5.58 4.75
CA TYR A 86 19.80 -6.91 4.23
C TYR A 86 21.26 -7.25 4.52
N ASP A 87 21.45 -8.37 5.21
CA ASP A 87 22.75 -9.00 5.41
C ASP A 87 22.66 -10.48 5.03
N LYS A 88 23.36 -10.86 3.96
CA LYS A 88 23.40 -12.23 3.45
C LYS A 88 23.95 -13.24 4.48
N ASP A 89 24.82 -12.77 5.39
CA ASP A 89 25.55 -13.59 6.36
C ASP A 89 24.84 -13.58 7.73
N ALA A 90 23.76 -12.80 7.90
CA ALA A 90 22.98 -12.75 9.12
C ALA A 90 22.15 -14.03 9.33
N GLU A 91 22.28 -14.60 10.53
CA GLU A 91 21.51 -15.75 10.99
C GLU A 91 20.01 -15.48 11.00
N THR A 92 19.22 -16.54 10.79
CA THR A 92 17.76 -16.52 10.96
C THR A 92 17.39 -16.22 12.40
N LYS A 93 16.56 -15.21 12.63
CA LYS A 93 16.08 -14.78 13.97
C LYS A 93 14.57 -14.83 14.04
N LYS A 94 13.99 -14.81 15.25
CA LYS A 94 12.54 -14.58 15.37
C LYS A 94 12.20 -13.14 15.08
N LEU A 95 10.97 -12.91 14.64
CA LEU A 95 10.42 -11.56 14.44
C LEU A 95 10.53 -10.70 15.72
N SER A 96 10.27 -11.30 16.88
CA SER A 96 10.37 -10.65 18.21
C SER A 96 11.80 -10.36 18.68
N ASP A 97 12.82 -10.89 17.99
CA ASP A 97 14.23 -10.59 18.29
C ASP A 97 14.72 -9.35 17.50
N LEU A 98 13.87 -8.79 16.63
CA LEU A 98 14.17 -7.58 15.85
C LEU A 98 13.73 -6.32 16.61
N LYS A 99 14.56 -5.29 16.49
CA LYS A 99 14.33 -4.00 17.15
C LYS A 99 13.09 -3.30 16.60
N GLY A 100 12.18 -2.90 17.47
CA GLY A 100 10.89 -2.30 17.11
C GLY A 100 9.78 -3.32 16.80
N LEU A 101 10.03 -4.62 17.00
CA LEU A 101 9.09 -5.73 16.77
C LEU A 101 8.98 -6.66 18.01
N GLU A 102 9.53 -6.24 19.15
CA GLU A 102 9.62 -7.06 20.37
C GLU A 102 8.24 -7.37 20.98
N ASP A 103 7.30 -6.42 20.96
CA ASP A 103 5.91 -6.66 21.37
C ASP A 103 5.03 -7.05 20.18
N ILE A 104 4.84 -8.35 20.00
CA ILE A 104 3.97 -8.94 18.97
C ILE A 104 2.51 -8.49 19.09
N ASN A 105 2.02 -8.05 20.26
CA ASN A 105 0.66 -7.50 20.38
C ASN A 105 0.55 -6.16 19.67
N ASP A 106 1.52 -5.27 19.86
CA ASP A 106 1.55 -3.95 19.22
C ASP A 106 1.69 -4.10 17.69
N VAL A 107 2.53 -5.03 17.23
CA VAL A 107 2.66 -5.37 15.80
C VAL A 107 1.32 -5.85 15.22
N VAL A 108 0.62 -6.74 15.91
CA VAL A 108 -0.71 -7.23 15.50
C VAL A 108 -1.74 -6.11 15.48
N ASP A 109 -1.74 -5.24 16.49
CA ASP A 109 -2.72 -4.16 16.62
C ASP A 109 -2.50 -3.06 15.57
N ASN A 110 -1.25 -2.74 15.23
CA ASN A 110 -0.91 -1.86 14.11
C ASN A 110 -1.36 -2.47 12.78
N LEU A 111 -0.94 -3.70 12.46
CA LEU A 111 -1.31 -4.39 11.21
C LEU A 111 -2.84 -4.49 11.01
N VAL A 112 -3.61 -4.76 12.07
CA VAL A 112 -5.07 -4.83 12.00
C VAL A 112 -5.71 -3.44 11.91
N THR A 113 -5.10 -2.41 12.48
CA THR A 113 -5.54 -1.01 12.32
C THR A 113 -5.33 -0.55 10.88
N ASP A 114 -4.15 -0.82 10.31
CA ASP A 114 -3.81 -0.53 8.92
C ASP A 114 -4.77 -1.25 7.97
N PHE A 115 -5.01 -2.55 8.18
CA PHE A 115 -5.98 -3.32 7.39
C PHE A 115 -7.40 -2.72 7.44
N LYS A 116 -7.85 -2.25 8.60
CA LYS A 116 -9.18 -1.60 8.76
C LYS A 116 -9.24 -0.21 8.13
N SER A 117 -8.11 0.44 7.87
CA SER A 117 -8.06 1.74 7.19
C SER A 117 -8.21 1.66 5.67
N LEU A 118 -8.19 0.45 5.09
CA LEU A 118 -8.46 0.21 3.67
C LEU A 118 -9.88 0.65 3.26
N PRO A 119 -10.09 1.04 1.99
CA PRO A 119 -9.11 1.07 0.89
C PRO A 119 -8.15 2.25 0.99
N TRP A 120 -6.91 2.04 0.57
CA TRP A 120 -5.95 3.13 0.35
C TRP A 120 -6.02 3.59 -1.09
N SER A 121 -6.05 4.91 -1.30
CA SER A 121 -5.96 5.50 -2.64
C SER A 121 -4.50 5.61 -3.04
N TYR A 122 -4.03 4.66 -3.83
CA TYR A 122 -2.72 4.75 -4.46
C TYR A 122 -2.75 5.77 -5.61
N SER A 123 -1.58 6.26 -6.00
CA SER A 123 -1.44 7.31 -7.01
C SER A 123 -0.16 7.11 -7.78
N LEU A 124 -0.28 6.61 -9.01
CA LEU A 124 0.86 6.43 -9.90
C LEU A 124 1.20 7.77 -10.57
N LEU A 125 2.38 8.33 -10.27
CA LEU A 125 2.89 9.52 -10.95
C LEU A 125 3.82 9.11 -12.09
N LEU A 126 3.45 9.47 -13.33
CA LEU A 126 4.24 9.26 -14.53
C LEU A 126 4.88 10.56 -15.00
N PHE A 127 6.19 10.50 -15.26
CA PHE A 127 6.90 11.53 -16.02
C PHE A 127 6.68 11.26 -17.51
N LEU A 128 6.15 12.24 -18.22
CA LEU A 128 6.11 12.23 -19.68
C LEU A 128 7.45 12.71 -20.23
N ASP A 129 7.84 12.23 -21.41
CA ASP A 129 8.98 12.81 -22.13
C ASP A 129 8.63 14.21 -22.69
N ASP A 130 9.67 14.95 -23.06
CA ASP A 130 9.50 16.31 -23.57
C ASP A 130 8.66 16.34 -24.87
N SER A 131 8.73 15.31 -25.73
CA SER A 131 8.02 15.28 -27.03
C SER A 131 6.50 15.07 -26.88
N LEU A 132 6.08 14.23 -25.93
CA LEU A 132 4.69 14.13 -25.50
C LEU A 132 4.25 15.43 -24.83
N THR A 133 5.09 16.01 -23.97
CA THR A 133 4.80 17.28 -23.29
C THR A 133 4.62 18.44 -24.28
N GLU A 134 5.41 18.50 -25.35
CA GLU A 134 5.24 19.46 -26.44
C GLU A 134 3.95 19.24 -27.24
N SER A 135 3.53 17.99 -27.43
CA SER A 135 2.26 17.66 -28.10
C SER A 135 1.03 18.17 -27.35
N PHE A 136 1.15 18.43 -26.04
CA PHE A 136 0.09 19.07 -25.22
C PHE A 136 0.20 20.60 -25.15
N LYS A 137 1.30 21.23 -25.59
CA LYS A 137 1.45 22.70 -25.56
C LYS A 137 0.43 23.36 -26.47
N GLY A 138 -0.37 24.27 -25.89
CA GLY A 138 -1.37 25.05 -26.62
C GLY A 138 -2.76 24.41 -26.70
N MET A 139 -2.93 23.16 -26.24
CA MET A 139 -4.28 22.61 -26.02
C MET A 139 -4.95 23.34 -24.86
N SER A 140 -6.12 23.95 -25.10
CA SER A 140 -6.86 24.71 -24.08
C SER A 140 -7.64 23.83 -23.10
N ALA A 141 -7.87 22.57 -23.45
CA ALA A 141 -8.44 21.54 -22.59
C ALA A 141 -7.98 20.16 -23.09
N ILE A 142 -7.49 19.32 -22.18
CA ILE A 142 -7.35 17.88 -22.42
C ILE A 142 -8.55 17.23 -21.75
N ASN A 143 -9.54 16.80 -22.53
CA ASN A 143 -10.68 16.06 -22.00
C ASN A 143 -10.24 14.64 -21.67
N VAL A 144 -9.85 14.42 -20.42
CA VAL A 144 -9.71 13.08 -19.87
C VAL A 144 -11.11 12.52 -19.66
N THR A 145 -11.48 11.51 -20.44
CA THR A 145 -12.78 10.84 -20.33
C THR A 145 -12.90 9.98 -19.08
N ASP A 146 -11.77 9.62 -18.47
CA ASP A 146 -11.68 8.87 -17.23
C ASP A 146 -11.42 9.80 -16.04
N LYS A 147 -12.31 9.78 -15.05
CA LYS A 147 -12.19 10.58 -13.82
C LYS A 147 -11.01 10.15 -12.93
N ARG A 148 -10.39 9.01 -13.24
CA ARG A 148 -9.23 8.44 -12.54
C ARG A 148 -7.90 8.92 -13.09
N ILE A 149 -7.88 9.82 -14.08
CA ILE A 149 -6.65 10.30 -14.73
C ILE A 149 -6.63 11.84 -14.74
N SER A 150 -5.49 12.44 -14.40
CA SER A 150 -5.53 13.78 -13.77
C SER A 150 -4.25 14.66 -13.95
N PHE A 151 -4.41 16.01 -13.95
CA PHE A 151 -3.38 17.02 -14.27
C PHE A 151 -3.27 18.26 -13.28
N ILE A 152 -2.25 18.38 -12.38
CA ILE A 152 -1.93 19.51 -11.42
C ILE A 152 -0.51 20.05 -11.59
N LYS A 153 -0.36 21.33 -11.95
CA LYS A 153 0.94 21.99 -12.17
C LYS A 153 1.90 21.85 -10.97
N VAL A 154 3.14 21.40 -11.21
CA VAL A 154 4.22 21.44 -10.18
C VAL A 154 4.40 22.87 -9.67
N ASN A 155 4.30 23.04 -8.36
CA ASN A 155 4.57 24.29 -7.65
C ASN A 155 5.25 24.00 -6.30
N GLU A 156 5.57 25.03 -5.53
CA GLU A 156 6.23 24.86 -4.23
C GLU A 156 5.41 24.05 -3.23
N THR A 157 4.08 24.17 -3.24
CA THR A 157 3.17 23.39 -2.39
C THR A 157 3.23 21.91 -2.75
N PHE A 158 3.22 21.57 -4.03
CA PHE A 158 3.41 20.20 -4.51
C PHE A 158 4.77 19.64 -4.08
N CYS A 159 5.86 20.40 -4.26
CA CYS A 159 7.21 19.98 -3.85
C CYS A 159 7.43 19.90 -2.33
N LYS A 160 6.57 20.54 -1.52
CA LYS A 160 6.52 20.36 -0.06
C LYS A 160 5.81 19.06 0.32
N ASN A 161 4.69 18.75 -0.34
CA ASN A 161 3.90 17.55 -0.07
C ASN A 161 4.53 16.26 -0.63
N PHE A 162 5.29 16.36 -1.73
CA PHE A 162 5.96 15.22 -2.39
C PHE A 162 7.49 15.45 -2.52
N PRO A 163 8.25 15.49 -1.41
CA PRO A 163 9.64 15.93 -1.41
C PRO A 163 10.60 15.00 -2.18
N GLN A 164 10.26 13.72 -2.35
CA GLN A 164 11.03 12.76 -3.15
C GLN A 164 11.06 13.09 -4.66
N ILE A 165 10.14 13.92 -5.18
CA ILE A 165 10.07 14.28 -6.61
C ILE A 165 11.12 15.34 -7.02
N LYS A 166 11.88 15.91 -6.07
CA LYS A 166 12.77 17.08 -6.23
C LYS A 166 13.96 16.98 -7.22
N LYS A 167 14.12 15.91 -8.01
CA LYS A 167 15.32 15.70 -8.86
C LYS A 167 15.11 15.56 -10.38
N ARG A 168 13.89 15.56 -10.91
CA ARG A 168 13.64 15.69 -12.37
C ARG A 168 12.47 16.65 -12.62
N LYS A 169 12.52 17.35 -13.76
CA LYS A 169 11.51 18.35 -14.11
C LYS A 169 10.16 17.65 -14.36
N ILE A 170 9.10 18.34 -13.93
CA ILE A 170 7.67 18.08 -14.20
C ILE A 170 7.04 16.89 -13.41
N GLY A 171 5.76 17.03 -13.03
CA GLY A 171 4.96 16.13 -12.17
C GLY A 171 3.52 16.66 -12.01
N LEU A 172 2.49 15.83 -11.79
CA LEU A 172 1.08 16.28 -11.67
C LEU A 172 0.15 15.31 -10.87
N PHE A 173 -0.95 15.84 -10.29
CA PHE A 173 -2.06 15.23 -9.47
C PHE A 173 -3.47 15.89 -9.81
N VAL A 174 -4.58 15.80 -9.02
CA VAL A 174 -5.83 16.64 -9.21
C VAL A 174 -6.56 17.14 -7.96
N SER A 175 -7.20 18.32 -8.11
CA SER A 175 -8.50 18.70 -7.54
C SER A 175 -9.14 19.84 -8.38
N ASP A 176 -10.43 20.12 -8.16
CA ASP A 176 -11.37 20.78 -9.08
C ASP A 176 -11.13 22.23 -9.56
N GLU A 177 -11.74 22.52 -10.71
CA GLU A 177 -12.20 23.82 -11.26
C GLU A 177 -11.24 25.03 -11.29
N THR A 178 -10.40 25.11 -12.35
CA THR A 178 -10.39 26.28 -13.28
C THR A 178 -9.50 26.03 -14.50
N ALA A 179 -9.89 26.57 -15.66
CA ALA A 179 -9.08 26.50 -16.88
C ALA A 179 -7.87 27.45 -16.80
N ILE A 180 -6.65 26.91 -16.82
CA ILE A 180 -5.39 27.67 -16.79
C ILE A 180 -4.49 27.23 -17.95
N LYS A 181 -4.02 28.20 -18.74
CA LYS A 181 -3.06 28.03 -19.84
C LYS A 181 -1.64 28.30 -19.33
N ILE A 182 -0.78 27.28 -19.19
CA ILE A 182 0.66 27.38 -18.83
C ILE A 182 1.39 26.06 -19.14
N ASP A 183 2.69 26.09 -19.42
CA ASP A 183 3.55 24.90 -19.60
C ASP A 183 3.79 24.03 -18.34
N ASN A 184 4.20 22.77 -18.59
CA ASN A 184 4.70 21.71 -17.70
C ASN A 184 3.62 20.75 -17.12
N TYR A 185 3.49 19.57 -17.75
CA TYR A 185 2.50 18.50 -17.45
C TYR A 185 3.09 17.06 -17.34
N CYS A 186 2.39 16.17 -16.66
CA CYS A 186 2.67 14.77 -16.28
C CYS A 186 1.32 14.05 -16.06
N ILE A 187 1.25 12.87 -15.44
CA ILE A 187 -0.04 12.19 -15.22
C ILE A 187 -0.08 11.53 -13.84
N GLN A 188 -1.18 11.73 -13.09
CA GLN A 188 -1.59 10.85 -12.00
C GLN A 188 -2.67 9.89 -12.50
N ILE A 189 -2.46 8.59 -12.29
CA ILE A 189 -3.48 7.56 -12.46
C ILE A 189 -3.89 7.06 -11.08
N PHE A 190 -5.19 7.12 -10.80
CA PHE A 190 -5.82 6.39 -9.71
C PHE A 190 -6.16 4.98 -10.20
N GLU A 191 -5.57 3.95 -9.60
CA GLU A 191 -6.14 2.62 -9.72
C GLU A 191 -7.35 2.55 -8.78
N ASP A 192 -8.54 2.45 -9.38
CA ASP A 192 -9.67 1.81 -8.70
C ASP A 192 -9.28 0.33 -8.58
N GLY A 193 -9.11 -0.14 -7.33
CA GLY A 193 -9.35 -1.54 -7.01
C GLY A 193 -10.84 -1.88 -7.05
#